data_AF-A0A5R9L9I4-F1
#
_entry.id   AF-A0A5R9L9I4-F1
#
_cell.length_a   1.000
_cell.length_b   1.000
_cell.length_c   1.000
_cell.angle_alpha   90.00
_cell.angle_beta   90.00
_cell.angle_gamma   90.00
#
_symmetry.space_group_name_H-M   'P 1'
#
loop_
_entity.id
_entity.type
_entity.pdbx_description
1 polymer ?
#
loop_
_entity_poly.entity_id
_entity_poly.type
_entity_poly.pdbx_seq_one_letter_code
_entity_poly.pdbx_strand_id
1 'polypeptide(L)'
;MLNEFIKQAIEDHHFIEIESKSNEISFFKKEKGELRRYIITYRTDQLEDATVINELVINNTPTELLEAPAFAKNTDLIIVFQLDKLSNYKQYEKSIFDIEENAYHFKKYVLYYSNEENQLISGKNFSNLKAVLSDHEEFSIYKSDPSRPSLYNMAARIFIKLPFLEMPDIEKDIVPIDLQINTLVDSLNLSEPYNKISTANKQTDINLEMLIEELINEELEAIKAENK
;
A
#
# COMPACT_ATOMS: atom_id res chain seq x y z
N MET A 1 2.81 18.77 9.51
CA MET A 1 1.46 18.27 9.84
C MET A 1 1.44 16.76 9.89
N LEU A 2 2.18 16.06 9.03
CA LEU A 2 2.22 14.59 9.05
C LEU A 2 2.62 13.96 10.39
N ASN A 3 3.54 14.55 11.15
CA ASN A 3 3.94 13.99 12.45
C ASN A 3 2.77 13.95 13.44
N GLU A 4 2.04 15.07 13.59
CA GLU A 4 0.82 15.15 14.41
C GLU A 4 -0.22 14.15 13.92
N PHE A 5 -0.32 14.01 12.61
CA PHE A 5 -1.24 13.08 11.98
C PHE A 5 -0.93 11.61 12.32
N ILE A 6 0.34 11.21 12.25
CA ILE A 6 0.79 9.86 12.64
C ILE A 6 0.60 9.66 14.14
N LYS A 7 0.93 10.66 14.95
CA LYS A 7 0.70 10.63 16.40
C LYS A 7 -0.76 10.37 16.74
N GLN A 8 -1.69 11.11 16.12
CA GLN A 8 -3.12 10.88 16.28
C GLN A 8 -3.50 9.44 15.87
N ALA A 9 -2.98 8.94 14.76
CA ALA A 9 -3.25 7.56 14.33
C ALA A 9 -2.72 6.52 15.34
N ILE A 10 -1.56 6.74 15.94
CA ILE A 10 -0.98 5.88 16.98
C ILE A 10 -1.90 5.86 18.23
N GLU A 11 -2.34 7.04 18.68
CA GLU A 11 -3.24 7.20 19.82
C GLU A 11 -4.62 6.57 19.58
N ASP A 12 -5.18 6.72 18.39
CA ASP A 12 -6.44 6.09 17.97
C ASP A 12 -6.36 4.55 18.04
N HIS A 13 -5.16 3.97 17.90
CA HIS A 13 -4.90 2.55 18.05
C HIS A 13 -4.51 2.17 19.50
N HIS A 14 -4.83 3.02 20.48
CA HIS A 14 -4.66 2.80 21.92
C HIS A 14 -3.21 2.67 22.39
N PHE A 15 -2.27 3.29 21.69
CA PHE A 15 -0.94 3.53 22.23
C PHE A 15 -0.96 4.79 23.10
N ILE A 16 -0.20 4.75 24.19
CA ILE A 16 -0.06 5.85 25.14
C ILE A 16 1.33 6.45 24.94
N GLU A 17 1.39 7.78 24.77
CA GLU A 17 2.65 8.52 24.68
C GLU A 17 3.39 8.50 26.02
N ILE A 18 4.72 8.38 25.95
CA ILE A 18 5.65 8.46 27.07
C ILE A 18 6.43 9.75 26.93
N GLU A 19 6.64 10.43 28.05
CA GLU A 19 7.38 11.69 28.08
C GLU A 19 8.78 11.52 27.46
N SER A 20 9.07 12.36 26.47
CA SER A 20 10.35 12.40 25.76
C SER A 20 11.12 13.65 26.13
N LYS A 21 12.46 13.56 26.11
CA LYS A 21 13.36 14.70 26.28
C LYS A 21 13.58 15.47 24.97
N SER A 22 13.19 14.88 23.83
CA SER A 22 13.38 15.45 22.50
C SER A 22 12.04 15.83 21.86
N ASN A 23 12.04 16.93 21.12
CA ASN A 23 10.89 17.37 20.32
C ASN A 23 10.79 16.64 18.97
N GLU A 24 11.81 15.87 18.60
CA GLU A 24 11.92 15.16 17.31
C GLU A 24 11.62 13.68 17.45
N ILE A 25 11.76 13.14 18.66
CA ILE A 25 11.56 11.73 18.97
C ILE A 25 10.44 11.60 19.98
N SER A 26 9.40 10.85 19.62
CA SER A 26 8.30 10.49 20.53
C SER A 26 8.28 8.98 20.74
N PHE A 27 7.88 8.58 21.95
CA PHE A 27 7.82 7.20 22.38
C PHE A 27 6.39 6.85 22.75
N PHE A 28 5.94 5.66 22.34
CA PHE A 28 4.59 5.19 22.61
C PHE A 28 4.62 3.74 23.07
N LYS A 29 3.74 3.39 24.00
CA LYS A 29 3.55 2.01 24.47
C LYS A 29 2.10 1.58 24.39
N LYS A 30 1.89 0.30 24.10
CA LYS A 30 0.59 -0.38 24.20
C LYS A 30 0.78 -1.69 24.95
N GLU A 31 0.02 -1.86 26.03
CA GLU A 31 0.09 -3.03 26.89
C GLU A 31 -1.31 -3.66 26.99
N LYS A 32 -1.39 -4.97 26.70
CA LYS A 32 -2.62 -5.75 26.85
C LYS A 32 -2.25 -7.13 27.42
N GLY A 33 -2.38 -7.27 28.73
CA GLY A 33 -1.90 -8.46 29.45
C GLY A 33 -0.38 -8.59 29.32
N GLU A 34 0.10 -9.71 28.80
CA GLU A 34 1.54 -9.94 28.55
C GLU A 34 2.03 -9.33 27.23
N LEU A 35 1.14 -8.94 26.32
CA LEU A 35 1.50 -8.33 25.05
C LEU A 35 1.91 -6.88 25.26
N ARG A 36 3.17 -6.59 24.94
CA ARG A 36 3.73 -5.24 24.94
C ARG A 36 4.23 -4.89 23.55
N ARG A 37 3.75 -3.78 23.00
CA ARG A 37 4.22 -3.19 21.75
C ARG A 37 4.66 -1.76 21.99
N TYR A 38 5.68 -1.34 21.28
CA TYR A 38 6.24 -0.01 21.38
C TYR A 38 6.39 0.59 19.99
N ILE A 39 6.21 1.90 19.91
CA ILE A 39 6.44 2.66 18.69
C ILE A 39 7.34 3.84 19.03
N ILE A 40 8.33 4.08 18.18
CA ILE A 40 9.15 5.28 18.22
C ILE A 40 8.89 6.03 16.93
N THR A 41 8.60 7.32 17.01
CA THR A 41 8.58 8.19 15.84
C THR A 41 9.76 9.13 15.89
N TYR A 42 10.56 9.20 14.84
CA TYR A 42 11.69 10.12 14.70
C TYR A 42 11.48 11.01 13.48
N ARG A 43 11.34 12.32 13.69
CA ARG A 43 11.20 13.31 12.63
C ARG A 43 12.57 13.84 12.18
N THR A 44 12.80 13.84 10.88
CA THR A 44 14.02 14.42 10.29
C THR A 44 13.79 14.98 8.89
N ASP A 45 14.58 15.98 8.51
CA ASP A 45 14.75 16.49 7.15
C ASP A 45 16.09 16.04 6.53
N GLN A 46 16.94 15.34 7.30
CA GLN A 46 18.20 14.77 6.86
C GLN A 46 18.26 13.28 7.22
N LEU A 47 18.44 12.44 6.19
CA LEU A 47 18.48 10.99 6.36
C LEU A 47 19.92 10.54 6.60
N GLU A 48 20.23 10.25 7.86
CA GLU A 48 21.50 9.68 8.31
C GLU A 48 21.54 8.15 8.14
N ASP A 49 22.72 7.56 8.28
CA ASP A 49 22.88 6.11 8.24
C ASP A 49 22.19 5.42 9.43
N ALA A 50 21.78 4.16 9.21
CA ALA A 50 21.04 3.37 10.20
C ALA A 50 21.72 3.29 11.58
N THR A 51 23.04 3.22 11.62
CA THR A 51 23.82 3.17 12.88
C THR A 51 23.69 4.47 13.67
N VAL A 52 23.80 5.61 12.99
CA VAL A 52 23.68 6.94 13.61
C VAL A 52 22.26 7.14 14.15
N ILE A 53 21.25 6.76 13.37
CA ILE A 53 19.84 6.82 13.79
C ILE A 53 19.60 5.92 15.01
N ASN A 54 20.15 4.70 15.03
CA ASN A 54 20.02 3.80 16.18
C ASN A 54 20.62 4.40 17.44
N GLU A 55 21.85 4.91 17.37
CA GLU A 55 22.52 5.54 18.51
C GLU A 55 21.73 6.76 19.01
N LEU A 56 21.26 7.61 18.11
CA LEU A 56 20.44 8.77 18.44
C LEU A 56 19.17 8.35 19.19
N VAL A 57 18.43 7.36 18.67
CA VAL A 57 17.18 6.89 19.28
C VAL A 57 17.44 6.26 20.65
N ILE A 58 18.46 5.42 20.79
CA ILE A 58 18.81 4.77 22.06
C ILE A 58 19.20 5.81 23.12
N ASN A 59 20.01 6.80 22.76
CA ASN A 59 20.45 7.87 23.67
C ASN A 59 19.29 8.74 24.15
N ASN A 60 18.22 8.85 23.37
CA ASN A 60 17.00 9.57 23.73
C ASN A 60 15.92 8.68 24.36
N THR A 61 16.10 7.36 24.39
CA THR A 61 15.12 6.43 24.95
C THR A 61 15.03 6.58 26.47
N PRO A 62 13.83 6.77 27.05
CA PRO A 62 13.62 6.79 28.49
C PRO A 62 14.16 5.52 29.17
N THR A 63 14.77 5.67 30.34
CA THR A 63 15.37 4.56 31.09
C THR A 63 14.36 3.44 31.38
N GLU A 64 13.10 3.80 31.67
CA GLU A 64 12.01 2.84 31.90
C GLU A 64 11.75 1.90 30.70
N LEU A 65 12.01 2.36 29.47
CA LEU A 65 11.85 1.55 28.26
C LEU A 65 13.09 0.69 27.99
N LEU A 66 14.28 1.23 28.24
CA LEU A 66 15.53 0.47 28.09
C LEU A 66 15.61 -0.73 29.03
N GLU A 67 15.06 -0.61 30.24
CA GLU A 67 14.99 -1.69 31.21
C GLU A 67 13.92 -2.74 30.88
N ALA A 68 12.97 -2.43 29.98
CA ALA A 68 11.91 -3.35 29.58
C ALA A 68 12.45 -4.42 28.61
N PRO A 69 12.46 -5.73 28.99
CA PRO A 69 13.06 -6.78 28.15
C PRO A 69 12.41 -6.95 26.77
N ALA A 70 11.15 -6.57 26.64
CA ALA A 70 10.38 -6.64 25.40
C ALA A 70 10.68 -5.49 24.44
N PHE A 71 11.27 -4.38 24.90
CA PHE A 71 11.43 -3.16 24.13
C PHE A 71 12.24 -3.40 22.85
N ALA A 72 13.46 -3.92 22.95
CA ALA A 72 14.31 -4.16 21.78
C ALA A 72 13.70 -5.15 20.75
N LYS A 73 12.77 -6.02 21.15
CA LYS A 73 12.16 -7.01 20.24
C LYS A 73 10.82 -6.56 19.65
N ASN A 74 10.07 -5.74 20.37
CA ASN A 74 8.69 -5.40 20.05
C ASN A 74 8.52 -3.90 19.76
N THR A 75 9.56 -3.26 19.22
CA THR A 75 9.56 -1.84 18.88
C THR A 75 9.65 -1.64 17.38
N ASP A 76 8.71 -0.88 16.85
CA ASP A 76 8.74 -0.34 15.50
C ASP A 76 9.26 1.11 15.55
N LEU A 77 10.35 1.39 14.83
CA LEU A 77 10.89 2.74 14.64
C LEU A 77 10.41 3.30 13.30
N ILE A 78 9.61 4.37 13.37
CA ILE A 78 9.07 5.08 12.22
C ILE A 78 9.83 6.39 12.06
N ILE A 79 10.65 6.46 11.01
CA ILE A 79 11.41 7.63 10.63
C ILE A 79 10.54 8.45 9.68
N VAL A 80 10.07 9.61 10.11
CA VAL A 80 9.24 10.51 9.32
C VAL A 80 10.15 11.51 8.62
N PHE A 81 10.45 11.21 7.36
CA PHE A 81 11.48 11.90 6.58
C PHE A 81 10.86 12.92 5.62
N GLN A 82 11.18 14.19 5.80
CA GLN A 82 10.69 15.25 4.91
C GLN A 82 11.60 15.42 3.69
N LEU A 83 11.02 15.30 2.50
CA LEU A 83 11.65 15.61 1.22
C LEU A 83 11.28 17.02 0.78
N ASP A 84 12.22 17.70 0.10
CA ASP A 84 11.90 18.95 -0.60
C ASP A 84 10.84 18.73 -1.69
N LYS A 85 11.03 17.67 -2.49
CA LYS A 85 10.14 17.23 -3.57
C LYS A 85 10.09 15.71 -3.62
N LEU A 86 8.93 15.15 -3.95
CA LEU A 86 8.76 13.71 -4.11
C LEU A 86 9.70 13.11 -5.16
N SER A 87 9.99 13.85 -6.24
CA SER A 87 10.93 13.43 -7.28
C SER A 87 12.34 13.14 -6.75
N ASN A 88 12.71 13.70 -5.59
CA ASN A 88 14.02 13.46 -4.98
C ASN A 88 14.10 12.09 -4.31
N TYR A 89 12.99 11.36 -4.15
CA TYR A 89 12.98 10.01 -3.55
C TYR A 89 14.03 9.08 -4.16
N LYS A 90 14.22 9.11 -5.50
CA LYS A 90 15.21 8.27 -6.18
C LYS A 90 16.65 8.46 -5.68
N GLN A 91 16.98 9.63 -5.13
CA GLN A 91 18.30 9.91 -4.56
C GLN A 91 18.49 9.23 -3.20
N TYR A 92 17.40 9.06 -2.45
CA TYR A 92 17.39 8.49 -1.10
C TYR A 92 16.97 7.02 -1.07
N GLU A 93 16.45 6.47 -2.16
CA GLU A 93 15.90 5.10 -2.23
C GLU A 93 16.85 4.05 -1.66
N LYS A 94 18.13 4.12 -2.03
CA LYS A 94 19.14 3.20 -1.50
C LYS A 94 19.34 3.37 0.01
N SER A 95 19.53 4.59 0.48
CA SER A 95 19.72 4.87 1.91
C SER A 95 18.50 4.46 2.74
N ILE A 96 17.29 4.71 2.22
CA ILE A 96 16.04 4.26 2.84
C ILE A 96 16.03 2.74 2.97
N PHE A 97 16.38 2.02 1.90
CA PHE A 97 16.44 0.56 1.91
C PHE A 97 17.46 0.03 2.90
N ASP A 98 18.68 0.58 2.89
CA ASP A 98 19.76 0.21 3.81
C ASP A 98 19.34 0.42 5.29
N ILE A 99 18.54 1.46 5.58
CA ILE A 99 17.96 1.68 6.91
C ILE A 99 16.89 0.64 7.25
N GLU A 100 15.95 0.39 6.35
CA GLU A 100 14.84 -0.55 6.60
C GLU A 100 15.31 -2.00 6.75
N GLU A 101 16.35 -2.42 6.01
CA GLU A 101 16.93 -3.75 6.11
C GLU A 101 17.90 -3.94 7.30
N ASN A 102 18.28 -2.84 7.98
CA ASN A 102 19.15 -2.93 9.14
C ASN A 102 18.46 -3.66 10.31
N ALA A 103 18.90 -4.89 10.59
CA ALA A 103 18.28 -5.75 11.61
C ALA A 103 18.60 -5.37 13.08
N TYR A 104 19.44 -4.35 13.33
CA TYR A 104 19.88 -4.01 14.68
C TYR A 104 18.85 -3.15 15.44
N HIS A 105 18.67 -3.44 16.72
CA HIS A 105 17.82 -2.72 17.70
C HIS A 105 16.31 -2.72 17.47
N PHE A 106 15.84 -2.26 16.32
CA PHE A 106 14.42 -2.01 16.06
C PHE A 106 14.06 -2.40 14.62
N LYS A 107 12.79 -2.74 14.40
CA LYS A 107 12.25 -2.82 13.04
C LYS A 107 12.01 -1.42 12.52
N LYS A 108 12.59 -1.06 11.38
CA LYS A 108 12.62 0.33 10.90
C LYS A 108 11.75 0.52 9.69
N TYR A 109 11.12 1.68 9.64
CA TYR A 109 10.26 2.11 8.56
C TYR A 109 10.59 3.56 8.25
N VAL A 110 10.90 3.87 6.99
CA VAL A 110 11.06 5.27 6.57
C VAL A 110 9.79 5.69 5.83
N LEU A 111 9.06 6.60 6.46
CA LEU A 111 7.89 7.23 5.88
C LEU A 111 8.28 8.61 5.37
N TYR A 112 8.48 8.70 4.05
CA TYR A 112 8.83 9.96 3.40
C TYR A 112 7.60 10.72 2.89
N TYR A 113 7.71 12.05 2.87
CA TYR A 113 6.67 12.94 2.37
C TYR A 113 7.27 14.24 1.85
N SER A 114 6.60 14.88 0.90
CA SER A 114 6.97 16.22 0.43
C SER A 114 6.14 17.33 1.10
N ASN A 115 6.58 18.57 0.94
CA ASN A 115 5.80 19.74 1.37
C ASN A 115 4.43 19.82 0.70
N GLU A 116 4.33 19.46 -0.58
CA GLU A 116 3.07 19.44 -1.34
C GLU A 116 2.08 18.44 -0.71
N GLU A 117 2.55 17.27 -0.32
CA GLU A 117 1.71 16.26 0.36
C GLU A 117 1.31 16.67 1.77
N ASN A 118 2.19 17.38 2.50
CA ASN A 118 1.87 17.93 3.81
C ASN A 118 0.72 18.94 3.74
N GLN A 119 0.55 19.63 2.60
CA GLN A 119 -0.60 20.51 2.36
C GLN A 119 -1.88 19.74 2.04
N LEU A 120 -1.79 18.62 1.31
CA LEU A 120 -2.94 17.77 0.96
C LEU A 120 -3.64 17.15 2.18
N ILE A 121 -2.89 16.91 3.26
CA ILE A 121 -3.44 16.40 4.53
C ILE A 121 -3.98 17.50 5.45
N SER A 122 -3.82 18.77 5.10
CA SER A 122 -4.26 19.87 5.95
C SER A 122 -5.78 19.81 6.13
N GLY A 123 -6.24 19.82 7.38
CA GLY A 123 -7.67 19.70 7.72
C GLY A 123 -8.28 18.32 7.46
N LYS A 124 -7.48 17.30 7.16
CA LYS A 124 -7.92 15.90 7.03
C LYS A 124 -7.64 15.12 8.30
N ASN A 125 -8.45 14.11 8.56
CA ASN A 125 -8.27 13.14 9.65
C ASN A 125 -7.96 11.73 9.10
N PHE A 126 -7.71 10.78 10.00
CA PHE A 126 -7.41 9.39 9.65
C PHE A 126 -8.51 8.70 8.84
N SER A 127 -9.78 8.99 9.15
CA SER A 127 -10.92 8.48 8.37
C SER A 127 -10.92 8.97 6.92
N ASN A 128 -10.44 10.19 6.65
CA ASN A 128 -10.33 10.69 5.28
C ASN A 128 -9.31 9.92 4.45
N LEU A 129 -8.16 9.51 5.02
CA LEU A 129 -7.20 8.66 4.30
C LEU A 129 -7.70 7.23 4.14
N LYS A 130 -8.50 6.71 5.08
CA LYS A 130 -9.17 5.42 4.84
C LYS A 130 -10.10 5.49 3.63
N ALA A 131 -10.92 6.54 3.55
CA ALA A 131 -11.89 6.71 2.47
C ALA A 131 -11.22 6.85 1.09
N VAL A 132 -10.07 7.53 1.00
CA VAL A 132 -9.38 7.70 -0.30
C VAL A 132 -8.87 6.37 -0.87
N LEU A 133 -8.53 5.40 -0.02
CA LEU A 133 -8.01 4.10 -0.48
C LEU A 133 -9.05 3.25 -1.23
N SER A 134 -10.34 3.56 -1.08
CA SER A 134 -11.44 2.91 -1.81
C SER A 134 -11.68 3.51 -3.20
N ASP A 135 -10.98 4.58 -3.58
CA ASP A 135 -11.14 5.24 -4.88
C ASP A 135 -10.39 4.48 -6.00
N HIS A 136 -11.15 3.92 -6.95
CA HIS A 136 -10.61 3.14 -8.06
C HIS A 136 -9.90 3.97 -9.12
N GLU A 137 -10.31 5.23 -9.33
CA GLU A 137 -9.67 6.10 -10.31
C GLU A 137 -8.31 6.55 -9.78
N GLU A 138 -8.25 6.98 -8.52
CA GLU A 138 -6.99 7.34 -7.87
C GLU A 138 -6.05 6.14 -7.74
N PHE A 139 -6.56 4.93 -7.49
CA PHE A 139 -5.74 3.71 -7.54
C PHE A 139 -5.14 3.46 -8.93
N SER A 140 -5.93 3.62 -9.99
CA SER A 140 -5.47 3.46 -11.38
C SER A 140 -4.39 4.48 -11.71
N ILE A 141 -4.57 5.73 -11.29
CA ILE A 141 -3.59 6.81 -11.43
C ILE A 141 -2.31 6.47 -10.66
N TYR A 142 -2.40 6.08 -9.39
CA TYR A 142 -1.27 5.67 -8.57
C TYR A 142 -0.44 4.56 -9.25
N LYS A 143 -1.11 3.54 -9.80
CA LYS A 143 -0.45 2.45 -10.51
C LYS A 143 0.34 2.93 -11.73
N SER A 144 -0.15 3.97 -12.42
CA SER A 144 0.50 4.54 -13.60
C SER A 144 1.63 5.52 -13.26
N ASP A 145 1.47 6.31 -12.19
CA ASP A 145 2.46 7.28 -11.71
C ASP A 145 2.51 7.34 -10.16
N PRO A 146 3.29 6.46 -9.53
CA PRO A 146 3.47 6.44 -8.08
C PRO A 146 4.21 7.66 -7.52
N SER A 147 4.85 8.47 -8.38
CA SER A 147 5.67 9.63 -7.97
C SER A 147 4.85 10.93 -7.91
N ARG A 148 3.63 10.92 -8.43
CA ARG A 148 2.72 12.07 -8.34
C ARG A 148 2.35 12.35 -6.88
N PRO A 149 2.41 13.61 -6.42
CA PRO A 149 1.82 14.00 -5.14
C PRO A 149 0.29 13.84 -5.18
N SER A 150 -0.26 12.98 -4.34
CA SER A 150 -1.70 12.86 -4.14
C SER A 150 -2.02 12.37 -2.73
N LEU A 151 -3.25 12.63 -2.26
CA LEU A 151 -3.71 12.12 -0.98
C LEU A 151 -3.76 10.58 -0.99
N TYR A 152 -4.08 9.98 -2.13
CA TYR A 152 -4.05 8.52 -2.33
C TYR A 152 -2.64 7.96 -2.14
N ASN A 153 -1.64 8.53 -2.80
CA ASN A 153 -0.26 8.04 -2.73
C ASN A 153 0.28 8.12 -1.30
N MET A 154 -0.05 9.21 -0.60
CA MET A 154 0.29 9.38 0.80
C MET A 154 -0.44 8.37 1.70
N ALA A 155 -1.75 8.16 1.51
CA ALA A 155 -2.51 7.13 2.22
C ALA A 155 -1.89 5.75 2.01
N ALA A 156 -1.69 5.35 0.76
CA ALA A 156 -1.14 4.06 0.41
C ALA A 156 0.22 3.83 1.09
N ARG A 157 1.13 4.80 1.04
CA ARG A 157 2.44 4.69 1.72
C ARG A 157 2.31 4.57 3.23
N ILE A 158 1.42 5.34 3.88
CA ILE A 158 1.17 5.26 5.32
C ILE A 158 0.68 3.85 5.69
N PHE A 159 -0.32 3.32 5.00
CA PHE A 159 -0.88 1.99 5.30
C PHE A 159 0.08 0.83 4.97
N ILE A 160 0.97 1.01 3.99
CA ILE A 160 2.03 0.03 3.67
C ILE A 160 3.15 0.05 4.73
N LYS A 161 3.54 1.24 5.19
CA LYS A 161 4.72 1.42 6.05
C LYS A 161 4.42 1.30 7.54
N LEU A 162 3.19 1.55 8.00
CA LEU A 162 2.88 1.55 9.43
C LEU A 162 2.23 0.21 9.86
N PRO A 163 2.95 -0.68 10.55
CA PRO A 163 2.52 -2.07 10.79
C PRO A 163 1.40 -2.23 11.83
N PHE A 164 1.01 -1.15 12.52
CA PHE A 164 -0.08 -1.16 13.49
C PHE A 164 -1.41 -0.73 12.88
N LEU A 165 -1.41 -0.27 11.63
CA LEU A 165 -2.62 0.10 10.92
C LEU A 165 -3.30 -1.13 10.33
N GLU A 166 -4.60 -1.21 10.55
CA GLU A 166 -5.45 -2.18 9.88
C GLU A 166 -5.95 -1.57 8.57
N MET A 167 -5.82 -2.32 7.47
CA MET A 167 -6.39 -1.91 6.19
C MET A 167 -7.90 -1.72 6.33
N PRO A 168 -8.48 -0.65 5.77
CA PRO A 168 -9.93 -0.49 5.78
C PRO A 168 -10.59 -1.65 5.04
N ASP A 169 -11.79 -2.03 5.48
CA ASP A 169 -12.63 -2.97 4.75
C ASP A 169 -13.03 -2.33 3.42
N ILE A 170 -12.28 -2.64 2.36
CA ILE A 170 -12.61 -2.26 1.00
C ILE A 170 -13.56 -3.35 0.49
N GLU A 171 -14.86 -3.16 0.72
CA GLU A 171 -15.89 -3.99 0.10
C GLU A 171 -15.75 -3.84 -1.41
N LYS A 172 -15.29 -4.91 -2.05
CA LYS A 172 -15.29 -5.03 -3.50
C LYS A 172 -16.26 -6.12 -3.88
N ASP A 173 -17.25 -5.78 -4.69
CA ASP A 173 -18.04 -6.77 -5.38
C ASP A 173 -17.09 -7.57 -6.29
N ILE A 174 -16.73 -8.78 -5.83
CA ILE A 174 -15.97 -9.71 -6.64
C ILE A 174 -16.92 -10.23 -7.70
N VAL A 175 -16.87 -9.61 -8.88
CA VAL A 175 -17.62 -10.10 -10.03
C VAL A 175 -17.08 -11.48 -10.40
N PRO A 176 -17.91 -12.54 -10.44
CA PRO A 176 -17.47 -13.87 -10.84
C PRO A 176 -16.77 -13.84 -12.20
N ILE A 177 -15.66 -14.57 -12.34
CA ILE A 177 -14.86 -14.57 -13.57
C ILE A 177 -15.69 -14.98 -14.78
N ASP A 178 -16.62 -15.91 -14.60
CA ASP A 178 -17.54 -16.36 -15.65
C ASP A 178 -18.43 -15.21 -16.14
N LEU A 179 -18.90 -14.36 -15.24
CA LEU A 179 -19.69 -13.18 -15.60
C LEU A 179 -18.84 -12.17 -16.37
N GLN A 180 -17.58 -11.98 -15.96
CA GLN A 180 -16.64 -11.10 -16.67
C GLN A 180 -16.34 -11.62 -18.08
N ILE A 181 -16.12 -12.92 -18.22
CA ILE A 181 -15.88 -13.58 -19.51
C ILE A 181 -17.10 -13.45 -20.41
N ASN A 182 -18.30 -13.79 -19.92
CA ASN A 182 -19.53 -13.71 -20.70
C ASN A 182 -19.80 -12.26 -21.14
N THR A 183 -19.63 -11.28 -20.23
CA THR A 183 -19.80 -9.86 -20.57
C THR A 183 -18.83 -9.41 -21.66
N LEU A 184 -17.56 -9.84 -21.59
CA LEU A 184 -16.56 -9.51 -22.61
C LEU A 184 -16.89 -10.17 -23.95
N VAL A 185 -17.23 -11.46 -23.93
CA VAL A 185 -17.62 -12.24 -25.12
C VAL A 185 -18.84 -11.61 -25.79
N ASP A 186 -19.85 -11.21 -25.02
CA ASP A 186 -21.04 -10.52 -25.53
C ASP A 186 -20.68 -9.14 -26.10
N SER A 187 -19.83 -8.37 -25.42
CA SER A 187 -19.41 -7.04 -25.91
C SER A 187 -18.62 -7.09 -27.21
N LEU A 188 -17.96 -8.21 -27.48
CA LEU A 188 -17.23 -8.47 -28.72
C LEU A 188 -18.09 -9.19 -29.78
N ASN A 189 -19.36 -9.47 -29.49
CA ASN A 189 -20.26 -10.28 -30.32
C ASN A 189 -19.71 -11.69 -30.64
N LEU A 190 -18.97 -12.30 -29.71
CA LEU A 190 -18.33 -13.60 -29.87
C LEU A 190 -19.09 -14.74 -29.16
N SER A 191 -20.32 -14.49 -28.70
CA SER A 191 -21.09 -15.43 -27.88
C SER A 191 -21.32 -16.77 -28.55
N GLU A 192 -21.59 -16.77 -29.86
CA GLU A 192 -21.81 -18.00 -30.63
C GLU A 192 -20.51 -18.81 -30.83
N PRO A 193 -19.39 -18.23 -31.35
CA PRO A 193 -18.10 -18.91 -31.41
C PRO A 193 -17.63 -19.44 -30.05
N TYR A 194 -17.77 -18.63 -28.99
CA TYR A 194 -17.36 -19.00 -27.63
C TYR A 194 -18.12 -20.21 -27.10
N ASN A 195 -19.44 -20.26 -27.31
CA ASN A 195 -20.28 -21.38 -26.90
C ASN A 195 -19.95 -22.66 -27.69
N LYS A 196 -19.68 -22.55 -28.99
CA LYS A 196 -19.26 -23.68 -29.84
C LYS A 196 -17.95 -24.29 -29.33
N ILE A 197 -16.94 -23.45 -29.05
CA ILE A 197 -15.63 -23.89 -28.52
C ILE A 197 -15.74 -24.48 -27.10
N SER A 198 -16.52 -23.83 -26.22
CA SER A 198 -16.72 -24.29 -24.83
C SER A 198 -17.44 -25.65 -24.76
N THR A 199 -18.41 -25.87 -25.64
CA THR A 199 -19.10 -27.16 -25.77
C THR A 199 -18.17 -28.21 -26.36
N ALA A 200 -17.35 -27.81 -27.34
CA ALA A 200 -16.42 -28.71 -27.99
C ALA A 200 -15.36 -29.29 -27.04
N ASN A 201 -14.78 -28.44 -26.19
CA ASN A 201 -13.77 -28.84 -25.21
C ASN A 201 -14.31 -29.78 -24.10
N LYS A 202 -15.63 -29.85 -23.90
CA LYS A 202 -16.24 -30.71 -22.86
C LYS A 202 -16.55 -32.12 -23.35
N GLN A 203 -16.50 -32.37 -24.66
CA GLN A 203 -16.74 -33.69 -25.23
C GLN A 203 -15.41 -34.29 -25.70
N THR A 204 -15.13 -35.53 -25.31
CA THR A 204 -13.86 -36.21 -25.60
C THR A 204 -13.67 -36.62 -27.06
N ASP A 205 -14.71 -36.54 -27.90
CA ASP A 205 -14.75 -37.11 -29.25
C ASP A 205 -15.00 -36.07 -30.37
N ILE A 206 -14.81 -34.77 -30.13
CA ILE A 206 -15.02 -33.76 -31.18
C ILE A 206 -13.78 -33.63 -32.07
N ASN A 207 -13.98 -33.82 -33.38
CA ASN A 207 -12.98 -33.53 -34.39
C ASN A 207 -12.81 -32.00 -34.52
N LEU A 208 -11.79 -31.45 -33.85
CA LEU A 208 -11.45 -30.03 -33.88
C LEU A 208 -11.32 -29.46 -35.30
N GLU A 209 -10.87 -30.25 -36.28
CA GLU A 209 -10.74 -29.79 -37.67
C GLU A 209 -12.09 -29.44 -38.29
N MET A 210 -13.13 -30.24 -38.02
CA MET A 210 -14.48 -29.97 -38.54
C MET A 210 -15.08 -28.70 -37.92
N LEU A 211 -14.83 -28.46 -36.63
CA LEU A 211 -15.29 -27.24 -35.97
C LEU A 211 -14.60 -25.99 -36.53
N ILE A 212 -13.29 -26.08 -36.80
CA ILE A 212 -12.53 -24.99 -37.39
C ILE A 212 -13.02 -24.69 -38.82
N GLU A 213 -13.27 -25.73 -39.63
CA GLU A 213 -13.82 -25.56 -40.98
C GLU A 213 -15.22 -24.92 -40.97
N GLU A 214 -16.08 -25.30 -40.02
CA GLU A 214 -17.41 -24.70 -39.85
C GLU A 214 -17.32 -23.20 -39.54
N LEU A 215 -16.50 -22.83 -38.55
CA LEU A 215 -16.32 -21.43 -38.14
C LEU A 215 -15.75 -20.57 -39.28
N ILE A 216 -14.77 -21.08 -40.03
CA ILE A 216 -14.19 -20.38 -41.19
C ILE A 216 -15.24 -20.15 -42.27
N ASN A 217 -16.07 -21.15 -42.57
CA ASN A 217 -17.10 -21.04 -43.59
C ASN A 217 -18.19 -20.04 -43.20
N GLU A 218 -18.62 -20.02 -41.93
CA GLU A 218 -19.58 -19.05 -41.41
C GLU A 218 -19.05 -17.61 -41.54
N GLU A 219 -17.79 -17.37 -41.21
CA GLU A 219 -17.17 -16.05 -41.33
C GLU A 219 -16.99 -15.62 -42.81
N LEU A 220 -16.64 -16.56 -43.69
CA LEU A 220 -16.59 -16.30 -45.14
C LEU A 220 -17.97 -15.96 -45.73
N GLU A 221 -19.06 -16.57 -45.24
CA GLU A 221 -20.42 -16.24 -45.67
C GLU A 221 -20.89 -14.89 -45.11
N ALA A 222 -20.53 -14.55 -43.87
CA ALA A 222 -20.81 -13.23 -43.31
C ALA A 222 -20.12 -12.11 -44.12
N ILE A 223 -18.84 -12.28 -44.46
CA ILE A 223 -18.08 -11.33 -45.31
C ILE A 223 -18.72 -11.20 -46.70
N LYS A 224 -19.23 -12.29 -47.29
CA LYS A 224 -19.94 -12.23 -48.59
C LYS A 224 -21.28 -11.51 -48.49
N ALA A 225 -21.98 -11.61 -47.36
CA ALA A 225 -23.26 -10.95 -47.12
C ALA A 225 -23.11 -9.44 -46.91
N GLU A 226 -22.01 -8.98 -46.31
CA GLU A 226 -21.71 -7.54 -46.11
C GLU A 226 -21.26 -6.83 -47.39
N ASN A 227 -20.73 -7.55 -48.38
CA ASN A 227 -20.23 -7.02 -49.64
C ASN A 227 -21.27 -7.02 -50.78
N LYS A 228 -22.56 -7.18 -50.46
CA LYS A 228 -23.69 -7.23 -51.40
C LYS A 228 -24.62 -6.03 -51.21
#